data_AF-A0A2K4FW62-F1
#
_entry.id   AF-A0A2K4FW62-F1
#
_cell.length_a   1.000
_cell.length_b   1.000
_cell.length_c   1.000
_cell.angle_alpha   90.00
_cell.angle_beta   90.00
_cell.angle_gamma   90.00
#
_symmetry.space_group_name_H-M   'P 1'
#
loop_
_entity.id
_entity.type
_entity.pdbx_description
1 polymer ?
#
loop_
_entity_poly.entity_id
_entity_poly.type
_entity_poly.pdbx_seq_one_letter_code
_entity_poly.pdbx_strand_id
1 'polypeptide(L)'
;MGLGSLADVSLARARERAQEHRIQIAEGIDPIQHREQKKTELKAAAIQLEQASVTFKSCAEEYHKTHAGDWKNAKHEKQWITT
;
A
#
# COMPACT_ATOMS: atom_id res chain seq x y z
N MET A 1 6.91 21.05 -8.12
CA MET A 1 7.05 20.05 -7.03
C MET A 1 7.16 20.78 -5.71
N GLY A 2 6.26 20.52 -4.75
CA GLY A 2 6.39 21.05 -3.39
C GLY A 2 7.43 20.25 -2.60
N LEU A 3 8.34 20.93 -1.90
CA LEU A 3 9.43 20.28 -1.15
C LEU A 3 9.02 19.82 0.25
N GLY A 4 7.87 20.27 0.74
CA GLY A 4 7.33 20.01 2.08
C GLY A 4 6.99 21.31 2.82
N SER A 5 6.33 21.19 3.96
CA SER A 5 6.13 22.30 4.89
C SER A 5 7.45 22.64 5.61
N LEU A 6 7.58 23.88 6.08
CA LEU A 6 8.71 24.31 6.92
C LEU A 6 8.79 23.50 8.23
N ALA A 7 7.66 22.99 8.71
CA ALA A 7 7.61 22.13 9.91
C ALA A 7 8.28 20.76 9.69
N ASP A 8 8.20 20.23 8.47
CA ASP A 8 8.68 18.88 8.14
C ASP A 8 10.06 18.89 7.48
N VAL A 9 10.44 20.02 6.87
CA VAL A 9 11.64 20.14 6.05
C VAL A 9 12.39 21.41 6.40
N SER A 10 13.59 21.24 6.96
CA SER A 10 14.49 22.36 7.24
C SER A 10 14.92 23.06 5.95
N LEU A 11 15.30 24.33 6.06
CA LEU A 11 15.79 25.11 4.92
C LEU A 11 16.98 24.47 4.21
N ALA A 12 17.91 23.88 4.99
CA ALA A 12 19.06 23.15 4.44
C ALA A 12 18.58 21.96 3.59
N ARG A 13 17.67 21.14 4.13
CA ARG A 13 17.16 19.97 3.43
C ARG A 13 16.33 20.34 2.19
N ALA A 14 15.59 21.45 2.25
CA ALA A 14 14.87 21.98 1.09
C ALA A 14 15.83 22.40 -0.04
N ARG A 15 16.96 23.04 0.29
CA ARG A 15 17.99 23.42 -0.70
C ARG A 15 18.64 22.20 -1.34
N GLU A 16 18.99 21.19 -0.55
CA GLU A 16 19.52 19.92 -1.05
C GLU A 16 18.56 19.25 -2.03
N ARG A 17 17.29 19.06 -1.63
CA ARG A 17 16.26 18.46 -2.50
C ARG A 17 16.03 19.26 -3.78
N ALA A 18 16.08 20.59 -3.70
CA ALA A 18 15.98 21.44 -4.87
C ALA A 18 17.16 21.23 -5.84
N GLN A 19 18.38 21.05 -5.31
CA GLN A 19 19.56 20.74 -6.11
C GLN A 19 19.47 19.34 -6.73
N GLU A 20 19.07 18.33 -5.97
CA GLU A 20 18.86 16.96 -6.47
C GLU A 20 17.88 16.94 -7.66
N HIS A 21 16.76 17.67 -7.56
CA HIS A 21 15.82 17.78 -8.67
C HIS A 21 16.38 18.51 -9.90
N ARG A 22 17.24 19.52 -9.71
CA ARG A 22 17.92 20.18 -10.84
C ARG A 22 18.90 19.23 -11.53
N ILE A 23 19.60 18.40 -10.77
CA ILE A 23 20.51 17.38 -11.32
C ILE A 23 19.70 16.37 -12.15
N GLN A 24 18.58 15.87 -11.63
CA GLN A 24 17.68 14.97 -12.35
C GLN A 24 17.22 15.58 -13.69
N ILE A 25 16.81 16.85 -13.69
CA ILE A 25 16.43 17.56 -14.92
C ILE A 25 17.61 17.66 -15.89
N ALA A 26 18.82 17.96 -15.40
CA ALA A 26 20.02 18.03 -16.22
C ALA A 26 20.39 16.67 -16.84
N GLU A 27 20.08 15.57 -16.15
CA GLU A 27 20.21 14.19 -16.64
C GLU A 27 19.06 13.75 -17.56
N GLY A 28 18.09 14.65 -17.83
CA GLY A 28 16.94 14.38 -18.68
C GLY A 28 15.81 13.59 -18.00
N ILE A 29 15.86 13.44 -16.67
CA ILE A 29 14.86 12.74 -15.87
C ILE A 29 13.83 13.75 -15.37
N ASP A 30 12.55 13.56 -15.71
CA ASP A 30 11.46 14.35 -15.12
C ASP A 30 11.26 13.95 -13.64
N PRO A 31 11.53 14.85 -12.67
CA PRO A 31 11.39 14.54 -11.25
C PRO A 31 9.96 14.17 -10.83
N ILE A 32 8.95 14.64 -11.56
CA ILE A 32 7.54 14.31 -11.29
C ILE A 32 7.28 12.86 -11.67
N GLN A 33 7.65 12.47 -12.89
CA GLN A 33 7.48 11.09 -13.37
C GLN A 33 8.28 10.12 -12.51
N HIS A 34 9.53 10.44 -12.19
CA HIS A 34 10.36 9.62 -11.31
C HIS A 34 9.74 9.41 -9.93
N ARG A 35 9.14 10.46 -9.35
CA ARG A 35 8.44 10.34 -8.07
C ARG A 35 7.20 9.45 -8.18
N GLU A 36 6.41 9.61 -9.23
CA GLU A 36 5.21 8.80 -9.41
C GLU A 36 5.55 7.32 -9.67
N GLN A 37 6.58 7.03 -10.47
CA GLN A 37 7.10 5.66 -10.66
C GLN A 37 7.49 5.01 -9.33
N LYS A 38 8.29 5.71 -8.50
CA LYS A 38 8.65 5.21 -7.16
C LYS A 38 7.42 4.97 -6.27
N LYS A 39 6.42 5.86 -6.31
CA LYS A 39 5.17 5.63 -5.56
C LYS A 39 4.42 4.41 -6.05
N THR A 40 4.34 4.19 -7.36
CA THR A 40 3.67 3.01 -7.93
C THR A 40 4.39 1.72 -7.58
N GLU A 41 5.72 1.71 -7.59
CA GLU A 41 6.54 0.56 -7.18
C GLU A 41 6.31 0.22 -5.71
N LEU A 42 6.33 1.22 -4.82
CA LEU A 42 6.06 1.01 -3.39
C LEU A 42 4.65 0.48 -3.14
N LYS A 43 3.65 0.99 -3.87
CA LYS A 43 2.28 0.47 -3.80
C LYS A 43 2.18 -0.96 -4.30
N ALA A 44 2.83 -1.29 -5.41
CA ALA A 44 2.86 -2.64 -5.96
C ALA A 44 3.50 -3.62 -4.98
N ALA A 45 4.63 -3.24 -4.35
CA ALA A 45 5.29 -4.05 -3.33
C ALA A 45 4.39 -4.26 -2.09
N ALA A 46 3.69 -3.22 -1.65
CA ALA A 46 2.74 -3.33 -0.54
C ALA A 46 1.58 -4.28 -0.87
N ILE A 47 1.02 -4.18 -2.08
CA ILE A 47 -0.05 -5.08 -2.56
C ILE A 47 0.46 -6.52 -2.65
N GLN A 48 1.67 -6.74 -3.14
CA GLN A 48 2.26 -8.09 -3.20
C GLN A 48 2.45 -8.69 -1.80
N LEU A 49 2.91 -7.90 -0.83
CA LEU A 49 3.02 -8.34 0.56
C LEU A 49 1.65 -8.66 1.17
N GLU A 50 0.65 -7.83 0.89
CA GLU A 50 -0.73 -8.04 1.33
C GLU A 50 -1.30 -9.32 0.71
N GLN A 51 -1.16 -9.51 -0.60
CA GLN A 51 -1.56 -10.74 -1.29
C GLN A 51 -0.84 -11.98 -0.77
N ALA A 52 0.45 -11.87 -0.45
CA ALA A 52 1.20 -12.95 0.18
C ALA A 52 0.72 -13.26 1.61
N SER A 53 0.12 -12.29 2.29
CA SER A 53 -0.44 -12.46 3.64
C SER A 53 -1.87 -13.01 3.64
N VAL A 54 -2.59 -12.95 2.51
CA VAL A 54 -3.92 -13.53 2.38
C VAL A 54 -3.79 -15.06 2.31
N THR A 55 -4.07 -15.71 3.43
CA THR A 55 -4.10 -17.17 3.53
C THR A 55 -5.48 -17.72 3.16
N PHE A 56 -5.52 -18.97 2.69
CA PHE A 56 -6.79 -19.69 2.45
C PHE A 56 -7.71 -19.66 3.68
N LYS A 57 -7.10 -19.75 4.88
CA LYS A 57 -7.82 -19.61 6.15
C LYS A 57 -8.52 -18.26 6.28
N SER A 58 -7.84 -17.15 6.01
CA SER A 58 -8.45 -15.81 6.02
C SER A 58 -9.62 -15.70 5.05
N CYS A 59 -9.46 -16.23 3.84
CA CYS A 59 -10.55 -16.24 2.84
C CYS A 59 -11.74 -17.10 3.29
N ALA A 60 -11.48 -18.28 3.88
CA ALA A 60 -12.53 -19.15 4.40
C ALA A 60 -13.27 -18.49 5.57
N GLU A 61 -12.57 -17.78 6.46
CA GLU A 61 -13.19 -17.03 7.56
C GLU A 61 -14.05 -15.86 7.07
N GLU A 62 -13.62 -15.14 6.03
CA GLU A 62 -14.38 -14.04 5.44
C GLU A 62 -15.61 -14.53 4.68
N TYR A 63 -15.47 -15.61 3.92
CA TYR A 63 -16.59 -16.29 3.27
C TYR A 63 -17.60 -16.82 4.29
N HIS A 64 -17.11 -17.39 5.39
CA HIS A 64 -17.95 -17.86 6.48
C HIS A 64 -18.75 -16.71 7.09
N LYS A 65 -18.12 -15.58 7.42
CA LYS A 65 -18.79 -14.42 8.01
C LYS A 65 -19.88 -13.84 7.11
N THR A 66 -19.65 -13.82 5.80
CA THR A 66 -20.62 -13.29 4.83
C THR A 66 -21.82 -14.21 4.63
N HIS A 67 -21.64 -15.54 4.73
CA HIS A 67 -22.69 -16.54 4.48
C HIS A 67 -23.28 -17.14 5.77
N ALA A 68 -22.73 -16.78 6.93
CA ALA A 68 -23.18 -17.18 8.26
C ALA A 68 -24.68 -16.98 8.48
N GLY A 69 -25.21 -15.84 8.05
CA GLY A 69 -26.62 -15.49 8.20
C GLY A 69 -27.59 -16.32 7.35
N ASP A 70 -27.10 -16.96 6.28
CA ASP A 70 -27.92 -17.75 5.36
C ASP A 70 -28.08 -19.21 5.82
N TRP A 71 -27.27 -19.66 6.80
CA TRP A 71 -27.37 -21.01 7.31
C TRP A 71 -28.50 -21.16 8.33
N LYS A 72 -29.48 -21.98 7.97
CA LYS A 72 -30.67 -22.29 8.79
C LYS A 72 -30.36 -22.96 10.13
N ASN A 73 -29.11 -23.37 10.38
CA ASN A 73 -28.73 -24.09 11.60
C ASN A 73 -27.35 -23.65 12.10
N ALA A 74 -27.37 -22.94 13.23
CA ALA A 74 -26.19 -22.38 13.90
C ALA A 74 -25.12 -23.43 14.29
N LYS A 75 -25.49 -24.72 14.37
CA LYS A 75 -24.53 -25.80 14.62
C LYS A 75 -23.67 -26.09 13.37
N HIS A 76 -24.27 -26.07 12.19
CA HIS A 76 -23.56 -26.32 10.93
C HIS A 76 -22.69 -25.14 10.52
N GLU A 77 -23.11 -23.92 10.83
CA GLU A 77 -22.27 -22.72 10.74
C GLU A 77 -20.96 -22.93 11.51
N LYS A 78 -21.03 -23.13 12.83
CA LYS A 78 -19.81 -23.31 13.65
C LYS A 78 -18.97 -24.52 13.25
N GLN A 79 -19.60 -25.60 12.80
CA GLN A 79 -18.89 -26.80 12.35
C GLN A 79 -18.10 -26.56 11.06
N TRP A 80 -18.61 -25.75 10.13
CA TRP A 80 -17.98 -25.50 8.83
C TRP A 80 -16.62 -24.82 8.92
N ILE A 81 -16.44 -23.92 9.89
CA ILE A 81 -15.18 -23.17 10.06
C ILE A 81 -14.18 -23.86 11.00
N THR A 82 -14.65 -24.81 11.81
CA THR A 82 -13.85 -25.45 12.87
C THR A 82 -13.37 -26.85 12.49
N THR A 83 -13.99 -27.49 11.49
CA THR A 83 -13.67 -28.85 11.02
C THR A 83 -12.80 -28.79 9.78
#